data_AF-A0A2K3IWY8-F1
#
_entry.id   AF-A0A2K3IWY8-F1
#
_cell.length_a   1.000
_cell.length_b   1.000
_cell.length_c   1.000
_cell.angle_alpha   90.00
_cell.angle_beta   90.00
_cell.angle_gamma   90.00
#
_symmetry.space_group_name_H-M   'P 1'
#
loop_
_entity.id
_entity.type
_entity.pdbx_description
1 polymer ?
#
loop_
_entity_poly.entity_id
_entity_poly.type
_entity_poly.pdbx_seq_one_letter_code
_entity_poly.pdbx_strand_id
1 'polypeptide(L)' 'MNKINKIWHLSINDAEKIIVANKPKLAILTHFGMTMIKVKPWILAEKLTNKIGVKVIAASDGLEIDLDKI' A
#
# COMPACT_ATOMS: atom_id res chain seq x y z
N MET A 1 -14.39 -27.22 15.72
CA MET A 1 -13.27 -26.27 15.94
C MET A 1 -12.75 -25.81 14.59
N ASN A 2 -13.25 -24.69 14.06
CA ASN A 2 -12.65 -24.09 12.86
C ASN A 2 -11.53 -23.15 13.30
N LYS A 3 -10.29 -23.61 13.18
CA LYS A 3 -9.11 -22.77 13.34
C LYS A 3 -9.16 -21.73 12.21
N ILE A 4 -9.57 -20.51 12.53
CA ILE A 4 -9.28 -19.37 11.66
C ILE A 4 -7.76 -19.24 11.71
N ASN A 5 -7.06 -19.74 10.69
CA ASN A 5 -5.64 -19.50 10.54
C ASN A 5 -5.45 -17.98 10.46
N LYS A 6 -4.88 -17.39 11.51
CA LYS A 6 -4.54 -15.97 11.53
C LYS A 6 -3.50 -15.74 10.44
N ILE A 7 -3.90 -15.10 9.36
CA ILE A 7 -3.02 -14.83 8.24
C ILE A 7 -2.25 -13.53 8.54
N TRP A 8 -0.93 -13.61 8.56
CA TRP A 8 -0.05 -12.48 8.88
C TRP A 8 0.10 -11.54 7.68
N HIS A 9 -0.91 -10.72 7.45
CA HIS A 9 -0.89 -9.66 6.45
C HIS A 9 -0.87 -8.29 7.11
N LEU A 10 -0.27 -7.31 6.43
CA LEU A 10 -0.36 -5.91 6.82
C LEU A 10 -1.72 -5.34 6.44
N SER A 11 -2.35 -4.63 7.37
CA SER A 11 -3.45 -3.73 7.01
C SER A 11 -2.90 -2.44 6.39
N ILE A 12 -3.78 -1.65 5.76
CA ILE A 12 -3.40 -0.33 5.25
C ILE A 12 -2.89 0.60 6.36
N ASN A 13 -3.45 0.47 7.58
CA ASN A 13 -3.01 1.23 8.75
C ASN A 13 -1.63 0.79 9.23
N ASP A 14 -1.27 -0.49 9.07
CA ASP A 14 0.07 -0.96 9.41
C ASP A 14 1.10 -0.48 8.39
N ALA A 15 0.75 -0.51 7.10
CA ALA A 15 1.57 0.08 6.04
C ALA A 15 1.78 1.59 6.26
N GLU A 16 0.73 2.33 6.65
CA GLU A 16 0.82 3.75 7.00
C GLU A 16 1.88 4.00 8.08
N LYS A 17 1.85 3.25 9.18
CA LYS A 17 2.82 3.41 10.29
C LYS A 17 4.26 3.20 9.80
N ILE A 18 4.48 2.19 8.97
CA ILE A 18 5.81 1.90 8.40
C ILE A 18 6.28 3.06 7.52
N ILE A 19 5.39 3.59 6.65
CA ILE A 19 5.73 4.69 5.74
C ILE A 19 6.03 5.96 6.52
N VAL A 20 5.21 6.32 7.51
CA VAL A 20 5.40 7.53 8.33
C VAL A 20 6.71 7.46 9.13
N ALA A 21 7.05 6.29 9.66
CA ALA A 21 8.28 6.10 10.42
C ALA A 21 9.55 6.24 9.55
N ASN A 22 9.51 5.78 8.29
CA ASN A 22 10.68 5.74 7.42
C ASN A 22 10.78 6.92 6.43
N LYS A 23 9.66 7.59 6.13
CA LYS A 23 9.56 8.74 5.22
C LYS A 23 10.26 8.52 3.86
N PRO A 24 9.91 7.47 3.10
CA PRO A 24 10.51 7.24 1.79
C PRO A 24 10.11 8.34 0.80
N LYS A 25 10.89 8.51 -0.29
CA LYS A 25 10.50 9.39 -1.41
C LYS A 25 9.23 8.89 -2.13
N LEU A 26 9.12 7.57 -2.29
CA LEU A 26 7.98 6.88 -2.88
C LEU A 26 7.71 5.58 -2.12
N ALA A 27 6.46 5.35 -1.75
CA ALA A 27 5.99 4.06 -1.25
C ALA A 27 5.12 3.35 -2.30
N ILE A 28 5.37 2.07 -2.54
CA ILE A 28 4.62 1.26 -3.50
C ILE A 28 3.90 0.16 -2.72
N LEU A 29 2.57 0.17 -2.75
CA LEU A 29 1.73 -0.86 -2.16
C LEU A 29 1.49 -1.97 -3.19
N THR A 30 1.61 -3.23 -2.79
CA THR A 30 1.38 -4.40 -3.66
C THR A 30 0.82 -5.58 -2.85
N HIS A 31 0.63 -6.73 -3.49
CA HIS A 31 0.12 -7.97 -2.89
C HIS A 31 -1.26 -7.76 -2.23
N PHE A 32 -2.21 -7.24 -3.02
CA PHE A 32 -3.53 -6.88 -2.54
C PHE A 32 -4.44 -8.08 -2.34
N GLY A 33 -5.07 -8.16 -1.16
CA GLY A 33 -6.21 -9.05 -0.96
C GLY A 33 -7.45 -8.58 -1.74
N MET A 34 -8.38 -9.50 -1.97
CA MET A 34 -9.59 -9.25 -2.77
C MET A 34 -10.40 -8.03 -2.32
N THR A 35 -10.46 -7.76 -1.02
CA THR A 35 -11.16 -6.57 -0.49
C THR A 35 -10.51 -5.27 -0.93
N MET A 36 -9.16 -5.19 -0.95
CA MET A 36 -8.44 -4.01 -1.43
C MET A 36 -8.65 -3.79 -2.92
N ILE A 37 -8.67 -4.88 -3.71
CA ILE A 37 -8.97 -4.81 -5.15
C ILE A 37 -10.36 -4.22 -5.38
N LYS A 38 -11.39 -4.69 -4.66
CA LYS A 38 -12.77 -4.20 -4.79
C LYS A 38 -12.92 -2.71 -4.47
N VAL A 39 -12.18 -2.20 -3.49
CA VAL A 39 -12.23 -0.78 -3.11
C VAL A 39 -11.26 0.09 -3.91
N LYS A 40 -10.64 -0.47 -4.96
CA LYS A 40 -9.68 0.19 -5.86
C LYS A 40 -8.43 0.68 -5.10
N PRO A 41 -7.32 -0.08 -5.10
CA PRO A 41 -6.17 0.21 -4.25
C PRO A 41 -5.51 1.56 -4.57
N TRP A 42 -5.61 2.05 -5.82
CA TRP A 42 -5.12 3.38 -6.19
C TRP A 42 -5.85 4.52 -5.47
N ILE A 43 -7.15 4.39 -5.19
CA ILE A 43 -7.90 5.38 -4.40
C ILE A 43 -7.40 5.40 -2.95
N LEU A 44 -7.09 4.22 -2.40
CA LEU A 44 -6.53 4.13 -1.04
C LEU A 44 -5.12 4.74 -0.98
N ALA A 45 -4.29 4.48 -1.99
CA ALA A 45 -2.94 5.05 -2.08
C ALA A 45 -2.97 6.58 -2.21
N GLU A 46 -3.88 7.14 -3.01
CA GLU A 46 -4.08 8.58 -3.12
C GLU A 46 -4.53 9.20 -1.79
N LYS A 47 -5.53 8.61 -1.13
CA LYS A 47 -5.97 9.04 0.20
C LYS A 47 -4.82 8.99 1.22
N LEU A 48 -4.00 7.95 1.16
CA LEU A 48 -2.87 7.80 2.06
C LEU A 48 -1.81 8.88 1.79
N THR A 49 -1.52 9.15 0.51
CA THR A 49 -0.64 10.26 0.09
C THR A 49 -1.10 11.58 0.67
N ASN A 50 -2.38 11.92 0.51
CA ASN A 50 -2.96 13.17 1.03
C ASN A 50 -2.91 13.25 2.56
N LYS A 51 -3.02 12.10 3.25
CA LYS A 51 -3.01 12.04 4.71
C LYS A 51 -1.62 12.23 5.29
N ILE A 52 -0.59 11.63 4.69
CA ILE A 52 0.76 11.55 5.30
C ILE A 52 1.81 12.40 4.59
N GLY A 53 1.51 12.96 3.42
CA GLY A 53 2.42 13.82 2.65
C GLY A 53 3.57 13.08 1.95
N VAL A 54 3.58 11.74 1.99
CA VAL A 54 4.53 10.89 1.24
C VAL A 54 3.84 10.39 -0.02
N LYS A 55 4.51 10.40 -1.17
CA LYS A 55 3.96 9.85 -2.41
C LYS A 55 3.75 8.34 -2.24
N VAL A 56 2.50 7.89 -2.31
CA VAL A 56 2.14 6.47 -2.25
C VAL A 56 1.41 6.08 -3.53
N ILE A 57 1.80 4.97 -4.14
CA ILE A 57 1.12 4.39 -5.30
C ILE A 57 0.72 2.94 -5.04
N ALA A 58 -0.33 2.48 -5.72
CA ALA A 58 -0.69 1.07 -5.76
C ALA A 58 -0.12 0.44 -7.03
N ALA A 59 0.60 -0.67 -6.89
CA ALA A 59 1.13 -1.41 -8.01
C ALA A 59 0.00 -2.04 -8.84
N SER A 60 0.20 -2.08 -10.16
CA SER A 60 -0.59 -2.86 -11.10
C SER A 60 0.33 -3.78 -11.87
N ASP A 61 -0.21 -4.87 -12.41
CA ASP A 61 0.56 -5.77 -13.26
C ASP A 61 1.16 -4.98 -14.43
N GLY A 62 2.47 -5.17 -14.66
CA GLY A 62 3.22 -4.43 -15.68
C GLY A 62 3.61 -2.99 -15.31
N LEU A 63 3.44 -2.55 -14.05
CA LEU A 63 3.95 -1.25 -13.61
C LEU A 63 5.48 -1.22 -13.66
N GLU A 64 6.03 -0.30 -14.46
CA GLU A 64 7.45 0.03 -14.49
C GLU A 64 7.69 1.39 -13.80
N ILE A 65 8.79 1.47 -13.06
CA ILE A 65 9.17 2.66 -12.28
C ILE A 65 10.61 3.02 -12.63
N ASP A 66 10.80 4.26 -13.09
CA ASP A 66 12.11 4.85 -13.32
C ASP A 66 12.63 5.48 -12.03
N LEU A 67 13.65 4.88 -11.42
CA LEU A 67 14.21 5.31 -10.14
C LEU A 67 14.88 6.69 -10.19
N ASP A 68 15.37 7.11 -11.36
CA ASP A 68 16.03 8.40 -11.53
C ASP A 68 15.03 9.58 -11.51
N LYS A 69 13.73 9.27 -11.66
CA LYS A 69 12.63 10.24 -11.65
C LYS A 69 11.84 10.28 -10.32
N ILE A 70 12.41 9.71 -9.25
CA ILE A 70 11.77 9.60 -7.92
C ILE A 70 12.36 10.57 -6.89
#